data_AF-A0A410QGT2-F1
#
_entry.id   AF-A0A410QGT2-F1
#
_cell.length_a   1.000
_cell.length_b   1.000
_cell.length_c   1.000
_cell.angle_alpha   90.00
_cell.angle_beta   90.00
_cell.angle_gamma   90.00
#
_symmetry.space_group_name_H-M   'P 1'
#
loop_
_entity.id
_entity.type
_entity.pdbx_description
1 polymer ?
#
loop_
_entity_poly.entity_id
_entity_poly.type
_entity_poly.pdbx_seq_one_letter_code
_entity_poly.pdbx_strand_id
1 'polypeptide(L)'
;MEGTFENTLQEHFIKAELIAEMSCTLQIVKRLKGMGFNVKQVLKIIELPESAVLRVFTGKEDIRKIAEDTVKQQIAENDGKIPGYRDFIKWVENALQYFEPEEDREELIPVEEPQRLTCEQWAQYTPYENKLELFDGQALADLRERENMIIALIYNIGLKHLVKILPSESKIILKELLDKQQL
;
A
#
# COMPACT_ATOMS: atom_id res chain seq x y z
N MET A 1 -2.22 9.76 46.25
CA MET A 1 -0.87 9.56 45.66
C MET A 1 -0.81 8.32 44.79
N GLU A 2 -1.54 7.24 45.09
CA GLU A 2 -1.62 6.04 44.22
C GLU A 2 -2.22 6.33 42.83
N GLY A 3 -3.35 7.05 42.74
CA GLY A 3 -3.98 7.34 41.44
C GLY A 3 -3.20 8.27 40.51
N THR A 4 -2.20 9.01 41.01
CA THR A 4 -1.32 9.86 40.19
C THR A 4 -0.18 9.04 39.57
N PHE A 5 0.31 8.04 40.31
CA PHE A 5 1.37 7.14 39.87
C PHE A 5 0.86 6.12 38.83
N GLU A 6 -0.32 5.54 39.05
CA GLU A 6 -0.96 4.63 38.08
C GLU A 6 -1.26 5.31 36.74
N ASN A 7 -1.79 6.54 36.76
CA ASN A 7 -2.04 7.31 35.53
C ASN A 7 -0.73 7.63 34.79
N THR A 8 0.34 8.00 35.51
CA THR A 8 1.64 8.29 34.90
C THR A 8 2.28 7.04 34.28
N LEU A 9 2.15 5.89 34.94
CA LEU A 9 2.61 4.59 34.42
C LEU A 9 1.83 4.18 33.17
N GLN A 10 0.51 4.32 33.20
CA GLN A 10 -0.36 3.99 32.07
C GLN A 10 -0.05 4.86 30.85
N GLU A 11 0.15 6.17 31.03
CA GLU A 11 0.59 7.07 29.96
C GLU A 11 1.97 6.69 29.39
N HIS A 12 2.89 6.25 30.25
CA HIS A 12 4.21 5.78 29.82
C HIS A 12 4.14 4.50 28.99
N PHE A 13 3.29 3.54 29.37
CA PHE A 13 3.07 2.32 28.59
C PHE A 13 2.47 2.62 27.22
N ILE A 14 1.43 3.47 27.16
CA ILE A 14 0.79 3.83 25.89
C ILE A 14 1.79 4.54 24.96
N LYS A 15 2.62 5.45 25.49
CA LYS A 15 3.69 6.10 24.70
C LYS A 15 4.71 5.09 24.17
N ALA A 16 5.10 4.11 24.99
CA ALA A 16 6.05 3.09 24.57
C ALA A 16 5.48 2.18 23.46
N GLU A 17 4.21 1.82 23.54
CA GLU A 17 3.50 1.09 22.48
C GLU A 17 3.46 1.90 21.18
N LEU A 18 3.06 3.18 21.24
CA LEU A 18 3.05 4.06 20.06
C LEU A 18 4.43 4.21 19.42
N ILE A 19 5.50 4.28 20.22
CA ILE A 19 6.88 4.34 19.70
C ILE A 19 7.26 3.03 19.02
N ALA A 20 6.91 1.88 19.59
CA ALA A 20 7.19 0.57 19.01
C ALA A 20 6.44 0.40 17.67
N GLU A 21 5.18 0.79 17.64
CA GLU A 21 4.33 0.74 16.46
C GLU A 21 4.84 1.66 15.34
N MET A 22 5.13 2.92 15.65
CA MET A 22 5.75 3.87 14.70
C MET A 22 7.08 3.33 14.18
N SER A 23 7.88 2.68 15.03
CA SER A 23 9.14 2.04 14.61
C SER A 23 8.88 0.93 13.59
N CYS A 24 7.87 0.08 13.79
CA CYS A 24 7.48 -0.96 12.84
C CYS A 24 7.06 -0.37 11.49
N THR A 25 6.23 0.66 11.47
CA THR A 25 5.80 1.33 10.22
C THR A 25 6.99 1.95 9.47
N LEU A 26 7.95 2.54 10.18
CA LEU A 26 9.17 3.08 9.57
C LEU A 26 10.13 1.99 9.04
N GLN A 27 10.10 0.77 9.60
CA GLN A 27 10.81 -0.38 9.02
C GLN A 27 10.20 -0.80 7.68
N ILE A 28 8.87 -0.71 7.54
CA ILE A 28 8.19 -0.94 6.26
C ILE A 28 8.66 0.11 5.23
N VAL A 29 8.67 1.40 5.59
CA VAL A 29 9.21 2.48 4.74
C VAL A 29 10.63 2.16 4.27
N LYS A 30 11.50 1.69 5.18
CA LYS A 30 12.89 1.31 4.86
C LYS A 30 12.95 0.16 3.86
N ARG A 31 12.07 -0.84 3.96
CA ARG A 31 11.99 -1.95 3.00
C ARG A 31 11.51 -1.47 1.62
N LEU A 32 10.45 -0.66 1.56
CA LEU A 32 9.95 -0.09 0.30
C LEU A 32 11.04 0.72 -0.44
N LYS A 33 11.81 1.52 0.31
CA LYS A 33 12.99 2.20 -0.24
C LYS A 33 13.99 1.21 -0.85
N GLY A 34 14.30 0.11 -0.15
CA GLY A 34 15.20 -0.95 -0.63
C GLY A 34 14.70 -1.63 -1.91
N MET A 35 13.39 -1.65 -2.12
CA MET A 35 12.73 -2.15 -3.34
C MET A 35 12.67 -1.11 -4.48
N GLY A 36 13.19 0.10 -4.27
CA GLY A 36 13.27 1.15 -5.30
C GLY A 36 12.12 2.17 -5.30
N PHE A 37 11.21 2.12 -4.32
CA PHE A 37 10.12 3.10 -4.21
C PHE A 37 10.67 4.49 -3.83
N ASN A 38 10.12 5.54 -4.43
CA ASN A 38 10.45 6.93 -4.10
C ASN A 38 9.54 7.48 -2.97
N VAL A 39 9.93 8.60 -2.38
CA VAL A 39 9.22 9.24 -1.25
C VAL A 39 7.75 9.52 -1.55
N LYS A 40 7.44 10.03 -2.76
CA LYS A 40 6.05 10.32 -3.14
C LYS A 40 5.20 9.07 -3.25
N GLN A 41 5.78 7.95 -3.71
CA GLN A 41 5.08 6.66 -3.76
C GLN A 41 4.83 6.12 -2.35
N VAL A 42 5.82 6.21 -1.45
CA VAL A 42 5.67 5.74 -0.07
C VAL A 42 4.62 6.55 0.70
N LEU A 43 4.58 7.87 0.54
CA LEU A 43 3.59 8.73 1.21
C LEU A 43 2.14 8.51 0.74
N LYS A 44 1.96 7.91 -0.44
CA LYS A 44 0.64 7.48 -0.93
C LYS A 44 0.20 6.14 -0.33
N ILE A 45 1.16 5.28 0.01
CA ILE A 45 0.93 3.93 0.54
C ILE A 45 0.76 3.98 2.06
N ILE A 46 1.55 4.82 2.72
CA ILE A 46 1.62 4.91 4.17
C ILE A 46 1.34 6.36 4.54
N GLU A 47 0.24 6.57 5.26
CA GLU A 47 -0.09 7.85 5.85
C GLU A 47 0.84 8.14 7.03
N LEU A 48 2.08 8.51 6.73
CA LEU A 48 3.05 8.99 7.73
C LEU A 48 3.39 10.45 7.47
N PRO A 49 3.83 11.19 8.51
CA PRO A 49 4.41 12.50 8.31
C PRO A 49 5.56 12.44 7.30
N GLU A 50 5.52 13.32 6.29
CA GLU A 50 6.53 13.38 5.23
C GLU A 50 7.95 13.53 5.79
N SER A 51 8.10 14.30 6.88
CA SER A 51 9.36 14.47 7.59
C SER A 51 9.95 13.14 8.09
N ALA A 52 9.13 12.23 8.59
CA ALA A 52 9.57 10.93 9.08
C ALA A 52 10.01 10.01 7.93
N VAL A 53 9.25 9.98 6.84
CA VAL A 53 9.59 9.21 5.64
C VAL A 53 10.90 9.70 5.02
N LEU A 54 11.07 11.02 4.88
CA LEU A 54 12.31 11.61 4.39
C LEU A 54 13.51 11.21 5.25
N ARG A 55 13.39 11.24 6.57
CA ARG A 55 14.48 10.85 7.49
C ARG A 55 14.89 9.39 7.28
N VAL A 56 13.95 8.46 7.10
CA VAL A 56 14.25 7.06 6.74
C VAL A 56 14.96 6.97 5.37
N PHE A 57 14.53 7.78 4.40
CA PHE A 57 15.14 7.82 3.08
C PHE A 57 16.57 8.36 3.08
N THR A 58 16.90 9.31 3.96
CA THR A 58 18.29 9.75 4.12
C THR A 58 19.20 8.68 4.72
N GLY A 59 18.65 7.74 5.51
CA GLY A 59 19.37 6.62 6.12
C GLY A 59 20.40 7.01 7.19
N LYS A 60 20.41 8.27 7.62
CA LYS A 60 21.41 8.83 8.56
C LYS A 60 21.04 8.65 10.03
N GLU A 61 19.79 8.26 10.31
CA GLU A 61 19.23 8.26 11.66
C GLU A 61 18.63 6.89 12.01
N ASP A 62 18.68 6.56 13.30
CA ASP A 62 18.06 5.36 13.85
C ASP A 62 16.54 5.45 13.74
N ILE A 63 15.89 4.38 13.25
CA ILE A 63 14.43 4.32 13.09
C ILE A 63 13.70 4.56 14.41
N ARG A 64 14.21 4.04 15.52
CA ARG A 64 13.62 4.23 16.84
C ARG A 64 13.64 5.70 17.24
N LYS A 65 14.72 6.41 16.91
CA LYS A 65 14.83 7.85 17.17
C LYS A 65 13.84 8.65 16.32
N ILE A 66 13.69 8.29 15.04
CA ILE A 66 12.69 8.90 14.15
C ILE A 66 11.29 8.68 14.75
N ALA A 67 10.98 7.46 15.19
CA ALA A 67 9.69 7.13 15.81
C ALA A 67 9.42 7.95 17.08
N GLU A 68 10.39 8.03 17.99
CA GLU A 68 10.26 8.80 19.23
C GLU A 68 10.00 10.29 18.96
N ASP A 69 10.70 10.88 17.99
CA ASP A 69 10.53 12.29 17.63
C ASP A 69 9.18 12.54 16.97
N THR A 70 8.73 11.63 16.09
CA THR A 70 7.44 11.75 15.42
C THR A 70 6.28 11.65 16.42
N VAL A 71 6.32 10.69 17.35
CA VAL A 71 5.29 10.55 18.39
C VAL A 71 5.27 11.78 19.30
N LYS A 72 6.43 12.32 19.70
CA LYS A 72 6.51 13.56 20.50
C LYS A 72 5.89 14.75 19.77
N GLN A 73 6.17 14.89 18.47
CA GLN A 73 5.62 15.96 17.66
C GLN A 73 4.09 15.86 17.57
N GLN A 74 3.55 14.67 17.32
CA GLN A 74 2.10 14.46 17.26
C GLN A 74 1.40 14.75 18.59
N ILE A 75 2.00 14.35 19.71
CA ILE A 75 1.47 14.67 21.04
C ILE A 75 1.46 16.20 21.25
N ALA A 76 2.52 16.91 20.83
CA ALA A 76 2.59 18.36 20.94
C ALA A 76 1.55 19.07 20.06
N GLU A 77 1.32 18.56 18.85
CA GLU A 77 0.31 19.08 17.90
C GLU A 77 -1.13 18.81 18.36
N ASN A 78 -1.36 17.81 19.20
CA ASN A 78 -2.66 17.44 19.75
C ASN A 78 -2.88 17.98 21.19
N ASP A 79 -2.37 19.17 21.50
CA ASP A 79 -2.48 19.83 22.83
C ASP A 79 -1.98 18.96 24.00
N GLY A 80 -0.99 18.10 23.77
CA GLY A 80 -0.45 17.17 24.77
C GLY A 80 -1.27 15.88 24.95
N LYS A 81 -2.36 15.69 24.19
CA LYS A 81 -3.18 14.48 24.24
C LYS A 81 -2.52 13.34 23.47
N ILE A 82 -2.43 12.19 24.11
CA ILE A 82 -1.94 10.96 23.49
C ILE A 82 -2.99 10.47 22.48
N PRO A 83 -2.64 10.26 21.20
CA PRO A 83 -3.57 9.73 20.20
C PRO A 83 -4.15 8.37 20.62
N GLY A 84 -5.42 8.12 20.29
CA GLY A 84 -6.05 6.83 20.56
C GLY A 84 -5.65 5.77 19.53
N TYR A 85 -5.55 4.51 19.97
CA TYR A 85 -5.17 3.32 19.18
C TYR A 85 -5.87 3.19 17.80
N ARG A 86 -7.08 3.77 17.67
CA ARG A 86 -7.97 3.63 16.50
C ARG A 86 -7.58 4.47 15.28
N ASP A 87 -6.80 5.55 15.44
CA ASP A 87 -6.34 6.36 14.30
C ASP A 87 -5.13 5.73 13.58
N PHE A 88 -4.48 4.75 14.22
CA PHE A 88 -3.25 4.13 13.76
C PHE A 88 -3.47 2.81 12.99
N ILE A 89 -4.52 2.05 13.31
CA ILE A 89 -4.87 0.78 12.64
C ILE A 89 -5.03 0.98 11.12
N LYS A 90 -5.60 2.11 10.67
CA LYS A 90 -5.72 2.45 9.24
C LYS A 90 -4.38 2.53 8.50
N TRP A 91 -3.30 2.94 9.18
CA TRP A 91 -1.98 3.15 8.56
C TRP A 91 -1.21 1.85 8.35
N VAL A 92 -1.41 0.91 9.27
CA VAL A 92 -0.78 -0.41 9.22
C VAL A 92 -1.58 -1.37 8.35
N GLU A 93 -2.91 -1.33 8.38
CA GLU A 93 -3.77 -2.18 7.53
C GLU A 93 -3.57 -1.90 6.04
N ASN A 94 -3.51 -0.63 5.61
CA ASN A 94 -3.22 -0.26 4.21
C ASN A 94 -1.82 -0.72 3.76
N ALA A 95 -0.83 -0.68 4.66
CA ALA A 95 0.52 -1.13 4.36
C ALA A 95 0.61 -2.66 4.34
N LEU A 96 -0.06 -3.37 5.26
CA LEU A 96 -0.04 -4.82 5.39
C LEU A 96 -0.74 -5.53 4.23
N GLN A 97 -1.70 -4.90 3.54
CA GLN A 97 -2.27 -5.45 2.30
C GLN A 97 -1.22 -5.59 1.17
N TYR A 98 -0.11 -4.84 1.23
CA TYR A 98 1.05 -5.06 0.34
C TYR A 98 1.99 -6.18 0.81
N PHE A 99 1.86 -6.63 2.07
CA PHE A 99 2.70 -7.67 2.69
C PHE A 99 1.97 -8.99 2.93
N GLU A 100 0.70 -9.15 2.51
CA GLU A 100 0.14 -10.50 2.34
C GLU A 100 1.09 -11.27 1.40
N PRO A 101 1.67 -12.39 1.85
CA PRO A 101 2.60 -13.15 1.03
C PRO A 101 1.87 -13.57 -0.25
N GLU A 102 2.54 -13.41 -1.40
CA GLU A 102 2.05 -13.89 -2.71
C GLU A 102 1.79 -15.41 -2.72
N GLU A 103 2.22 -16.13 -1.67
CA GLU A 103 2.25 -17.59 -1.60
C GLU A 103 0.87 -18.27 -1.62
N ASP A 104 -0.24 -17.55 -1.45
CA ASP A 104 -1.60 -18.10 -1.58
C ASP A 104 -2.46 -17.43 -2.68
N ARG A 105 -1.88 -16.54 -3.50
CA ARG A 105 -2.65 -15.86 -4.55
C ARG A 105 -2.66 -16.69 -5.81
N GLU A 106 -3.84 -17.18 -6.19
CA GLU A 106 -4.01 -17.88 -7.45
C GLU A 106 -3.81 -16.90 -8.61
N GLU A 107 -2.77 -17.14 -9.41
CA GLU A 107 -2.49 -16.33 -10.58
C GLU A 107 -3.57 -16.54 -11.65
N LEU A 108 -4.32 -15.48 -11.96
CA LEU A 108 -5.23 -15.48 -13.08
C LEU A 108 -4.45 -15.43 -14.40
N ILE A 109 -4.51 -16.51 -15.16
CA ILE A 109 -3.93 -16.61 -16.50
C ILE A 109 -5.05 -16.47 -17.54
N PRO A 110 -5.20 -15.32 -18.21
CA PRO A 110 -6.20 -15.17 -19.26
C PRO A 110 -5.86 -16.04 -20.47
N VAL A 111 -6.82 -16.83 -20.94
CA VAL A 111 -6.68 -17.65 -22.15
C VAL A 111 -7.47 -17.08 -23.33
N GLU A 112 -7.49 -17.78 -24.46
CA GLU A 112 -8.19 -17.34 -25.67
C GLU A 112 -9.67 -17.03 -25.41
N GLU A 113 -10.36 -17.96 -24.73
CA GLU A 113 -11.79 -17.90 -24.45
C GLU A 113 -12.07 -17.39 -23.01
N PRO A 114 -13.25 -16.78 -22.75
CA PRO A 114 -13.61 -16.26 -21.43
C PRO A 114 -13.58 -17.30 -20.30
N GLN A 115 -13.10 -16.90 -19.12
CA GLN A 115 -13.12 -17.72 -17.90
C GLN A 115 -13.99 -17.07 -16.81
N ARG A 116 -14.63 -17.89 -15.96
CA ARG A 116 -15.45 -17.39 -14.84
C ARG A 116 -14.57 -17.13 -13.62
N LEU A 117 -14.78 -15.99 -12.97
CA LEU A 117 -14.18 -15.67 -11.69
C LEU A 117 -15.02 -16.23 -10.54
N THR A 118 -14.37 -16.74 -9.51
CA THR A 118 -15.00 -16.98 -8.21
C THR A 118 -15.13 -15.67 -7.43
N CYS A 119 -15.96 -15.64 -6.39
CA CYS A 119 -16.04 -14.47 -5.51
C CYS A 119 -14.71 -14.19 -4.79
N GLU A 120 -13.94 -15.23 -4.47
CA GLU A 120 -12.63 -15.12 -3.83
C GLU A 120 -11.60 -14.52 -4.79
N GLN A 121 -11.54 -15.00 -6.03
CA GLN A 121 -10.70 -14.41 -7.08
C GLN A 121 -11.10 -12.95 -7.36
N TRP A 122 -12.39 -12.63 -7.40
CA TRP A 122 -12.85 -11.26 -7.57
C TRP A 122 -12.33 -10.35 -6.45
N ALA A 123 -12.51 -10.76 -5.19
CA ALA A 123 -12.08 -9.98 -4.03
C ALA A 123 -10.55 -9.76 -3.98
N GLN A 124 -9.75 -10.72 -4.47
CA GLN A 124 -8.30 -10.58 -4.54
C GLN A 124 -7.85 -9.56 -5.59
N TYR A 125 -8.59 -9.41 -6.69
CA TYR A 125 -8.16 -8.61 -7.85
C TYR A 125 -8.86 -7.26 -7.97
N THR A 126 -9.84 -6.95 -7.11
CA THR A 126 -10.45 -5.62 -7.04
C THR A 126 -9.73 -4.68 -6.04
N PRO A 127 -9.76 -3.37 -6.29
CA PRO A 127 -9.16 -2.36 -5.41
C PRO A 127 -9.83 -2.31 -4.04
N TYR A 128 -9.11 -1.74 -3.05
CA TYR A 128 -9.59 -1.64 -1.68
C TYR A 128 -10.97 -0.95 -1.58
N GLU A 129 -11.84 -1.48 -0.72
CA GLU A 129 -13.26 -1.10 -0.61
C GLU A 129 -14.08 -1.18 -1.93
N ASN A 130 -13.56 -1.84 -2.98
CA ASN A 130 -14.11 -1.86 -4.34
C ASN A 130 -14.33 -0.45 -4.92
N LYS A 131 -13.53 0.52 -4.51
CA LYS A 131 -13.66 1.91 -4.96
C LYS A 131 -12.88 2.13 -6.25
N LEU A 132 -13.58 2.63 -7.27
CA LEU A 132 -12.97 3.07 -8.52
C LEU A 132 -12.67 4.57 -8.42
N GLU A 133 -11.48 4.90 -7.96
CA GLU A 133 -11.03 6.28 -7.76
C GLU A 133 -10.22 6.79 -8.96
N LEU A 134 -10.15 8.11 -9.10
CA LEU A 134 -9.37 8.79 -10.13
C LEU A 134 -8.45 9.82 -9.47
N PHE A 135 -7.14 9.62 -9.62
CA PHE A 135 -6.12 10.47 -9.04
C PHE A 135 -5.23 11.05 -10.14
N ASP A 136 -5.20 12.38 -10.27
CA ASP A 136 -4.37 13.08 -11.28
C ASP A 136 -4.53 12.51 -12.70
N GLY A 137 -5.75 12.15 -13.08
CA GLY A 137 -6.06 11.55 -14.39
C GLY A 137 -5.69 10.07 -14.53
N GLN A 138 -5.26 9.42 -13.45
CA GLN A 138 -4.98 7.99 -13.40
C GLN A 138 -6.09 7.25 -12.66
N ALA A 139 -6.63 6.20 -13.27
CA ALA A 139 -7.60 5.33 -12.61
C ALA A 139 -6.90 4.47 -11.54
N LEU A 140 -7.59 4.27 -10.42
CA LEU A 140 -7.14 3.50 -9.24
C LEU A 140 -5.96 4.15 -8.52
N ALA A 141 -5.64 3.67 -7.32
CA ALA A 141 -4.64 4.29 -6.46
C ALA A 141 -3.22 4.13 -7.02
N ASP A 142 -2.93 2.98 -7.64
CA ASP A 142 -1.59 2.67 -8.16
C ASP A 142 -1.58 1.77 -9.40
N LEU A 143 -0.38 1.39 -9.87
CA LEU A 143 -0.19 0.51 -11.03
C LEU A 143 -0.62 -0.94 -10.74
N ARG A 144 -0.39 -1.44 -9.54
CA ARG A 144 -0.69 -2.82 -9.14
C ARG A 144 -2.21 -3.06 -9.13
N GLU A 145 -3.00 -2.10 -8.64
CA GLU A 145 -4.46 -2.18 -8.71
C GLU A 145 -4.97 -2.19 -10.15
N ARG A 146 -4.34 -1.42 -11.05
CA ARG A 146 -4.67 -1.43 -12.48
C ARG A 146 -4.31 -2.75 -13.15
N GLU A 147 -3.13 -3.30 -12.84
CA GLU A 147 -2.68 -4.60 -13.33
C GLU A 147 -3.59 -5.73 -12.84
N ASN A 148 -3.96 -5.73 -11.56
CA ASN A 148 -4.89 -6.71 -11.01
C ASN A 148 -6.26 -6.61 -11.68
N MET A 149 -6.84 -5.41 -11.72
CA MET A 149 -8.16 -5.21 -12.29
C MET A 149 -8.17 -5.55 -13.79
N ILE A 150 -7.15 -5.14 -14.56
CA ILE A 150 -7.12 -5.43 -15.99
C ILE A 150 -6.96 -6.93 -16.24
N ILE A 151 -6.14 -7.65 -15.46
CA ILE A 151 -5.99 -9.09 -15.59
C ILE A 151 -7.31 -9.81 -15.28
N ALA A 152 -8.01 -9.45 -14.20
CA ALA A 152 -9.31 -10.04 -13.88
C ALA A 152 -10.35 -9.79 -14.98
N LEU A 153 -10.38 -8.58 -15.54
CA LEU A 153 -11.27 -8.25 -16.66
C LEU A 153 -10.93 -9.02 -17.93
N ILE A 154 -9.66 -9.10 -18.31
CA ILE A 154 -9.20 -9.86 -19.49
C ILE A 154 -9.50 -11.35 -19.30
N TYR A 155 -9.23 -11.90 -18.12
CA TYR A 155 -9.59 -13.27 -17.75
C TYR A 155 -11.08 -13.54 -17.98
N ASN A 156 -11.95 -12.58 -17.62
CA ASN A 156 -13.39 -12.73 -17.74
C ASN A 156 -13.96 -12.53 -19.16
N ILE A 157 -13.22 -11.90 -20.07
CA ILE A 157 -13.65 -11.69 -21.47
C ILE A 157 -12.86 -12.53 -22.49
N GLY A 158 -11.72 -13.09 -22.11
CA GLY A 158 -10.78 -13.80 -22.98
C GLY A 158 -9.90 -12.89 -23.86
N LEU A 159 -8.69 -13.36 -24.19
CA LEU A 159 -7.72 -12.65 -25.03
C LEU A 159 -8.26 -12.36 -26.44
N LYS A 160 -9.08 -13.27 -26.98
CA LYS A 160 -9.71 -13.09 -28.30
C LYS A 160 -10.63 -11.88 -28.33
N HIS A 161 -11.41 -11.67 -27.26
CA HIS A 161 -12.28 -10.51 -27.18
C HIS A 161 -11.48 -9.23 -26.94
N LEU A 162 -10.43 -9.27 -26.11
CA LEU A 162 -9.50 -8.15 -25.95
C LEU A 162 -8.94 -7.69 -27.32
N VAL A 163 -8.39 -8.62 -28.11
CA VAL A 163 -7.86 -8.29 -29.44
C VAL A 163 -8.97 -7.77 -30.37
N LYS A 164 -10.21 -8.25 -30.22
CA LYS A 164 -11.34 -7.76 -31.01
C LYS A 164 -11.66 -6.29 -30.73
N ILE A 165 -11.72 -5.89 -29.46
CA ILE A 165 -12.16 -4.55 -29.03
C ILE A 165 -11.10 -3.46 -29.17
N LEU A 166 -9.82 -3.83 -29.23
CA LEU A 166 -8.75 -2.85 -29.42
C LEU A 166 -8.90 -2.10 -30.76
N PRO A 167 -8.62 -0.78 -30.81
CA PRO A 167 -8.50 -0.04 -32.07
C PRO A 167 -7.39 -0.60 -32.96
N SER A 168 -7.49 -0.43 -34.28
CA SER A 168 -6.54 -0.98 -35.25
C SER A 168 -5.09 -0.54 -34.98
N GLU A 169 -4.87 0.73 -34.66
CA GLU A 169 -3.55 1.27 -34.31
C GLU A 169 -2.97 0.58 -33.06
N SER A 170 -3.82 0.36 -32.04
CA SER A 170 -3.42 -0.34 -30.81
C SER A 170 -3.06 -1.81 -31.08
N LYS A 171 -3.73 -2.49 -32.03
CA LYS A 171 -3.36 -3.88 -32.41
C LYS A 171 -1.98 -3.96 -33.07
N ILE A 172 -1.64 -2.97 -33.91
CA ILE A 172 -0.32 -2.89 -34.55
C ILE A 172 0.75 -2.72 -33.46
N ILE A 173 0.56 -1.76 -32.56
CA ILE A 173 1.49 -1.51 -31.44
C ILE A 173 1.63 -2.76 -30.56
N LEU A 174 0.51 -3.39 -30.19
CA LEU A 174 0.52 -4.60 -29.38
C LEU A 174 1.32 -5.73 -30.04
N LYS A 175 1.11 -5.95 -31.34
CA LYS A 175 1.87 -6.95 -32.09
C LYS A 175 3.37 -6.66 -32.08
N GLU A 176 3.77 -5.42 -32.34
CA GLU A 176 5.18 -5.01 -32.30
C GLU A 176 5.81 -5.21 -30.90
N LEU A 177 5.06 -4.93 -29.83
CA LEU A 177 5.53 -5.13 -28.47
C LEU A 177 5.74 -6.62 -28.17
N LEU A 178 4.80 -7.48 -28.55
CA LEU A 178 4.91 -8.93 -28.38
C LEU A 178 6.07 -9.51 -29.20
N ASP A 179 6.24 -9.08 -30.44
CA ASP A 179 7.35 -9.52 -31.31
C ASP A 179 8.73 -9.11 -30.75
N LYS A 180 8.82 -7.97 -30.04
CA LYS A 180 10.06 -7.50 -29.38
C LYS A 180 10.38 -8.23 -28.08
N GLN A 181 9.37 -8.81 -27.42
CA GLN A 181 9.52 -9.52 -26.15
C GLN A 181 9.78 -11.02 -26.33
N GLN A 182 10.38 -11.45 -27.45
CA GLN A 182 10.75 -12.86 -27.64
C GLN A 182 11.48 -13.41 -26.41
N LEU A 183 10.78 -14.28 -25.69
CA LEU A 183 11.24 -15.13 -24.60
C LEU A 183 12.26 -16.16 -25.11
#